data_AF-A0A498CI06-F1
#
_entry.id   AF-A0A498CI06-F1
#
_cell.length_a   1.000
_cell.length_b   1.000
_cell.length_c   1.000
_cell.angle_alpha   90.00
_cell.angle_beta   90.00
_cell.angle_gamma   90.00
#
_symmetry.space_group_name_H-M   'P 1'
#
loop_
_entity.id
_entity.type
_entity.pdbx_description
1 polymer ?
#
loop_
_entity_poly.entity_id
_entity_poly.type
_entity_poly.pdbx_seq_one_letter_code
_entity_poly.pdbx_strand_id
1 'polypeptide(L)'
;MQTPTVASTVRAMRRAGAAGEPVPAEVAAAWAKVFMEQLYGSQKPVRYECRRRGSREPWEEAELEDVANPRRRNLIIRALYLHPPVGRQEHRWPPGSNGDGRCLDCDEAEWLAGPDCRPHAPLRDHRSSVPFRITWLIEPLEKLQYLTKFLGPTDRAKWRNETTYLIDRIRDHEKGSQP
;
A
#
# COMPACT_ATOMS: atom_id res chain seq x y z
N MET A 1 12.60 -26.61 25.55
CA MET A 1 13.78 -25.89 25.00
C MET A 1 13.26 -24.68 24.25
N GLN A 2 13.77 -23.47 24.54
CA GLN A 2 13.35 -22.25 23.83
C GLN A 2 13.85 -22.27 22.39
N THR A 3 12.99 -21.95 21.44
CA THR A 3 13.36 -21.81 20.02
C THR A 3 14.41 -20.70 19.88
N PRO A 4 15.55 -20.94 19.20
CA PRO A 4 16.60 -19.94 19.05
C PRO A 4 16.06 -18.70 18.32
N THR A 5 16.37 -17.51 18.81
CA THR A 5 16.00 -16.24 18.15
C THR A 5 17.13 -15.75 17.26
N VAL A 6 16.85 -14.81 16.36
CA VAL A 6 17.88 -14.10 15.59
C VAL A 6 18.95 -13.50 16.53
N ALA A 7 18.53 -12.84 17.61
CA ALA A 7 19.45 -12.26 18.58
C ALA A 7 20.33 -13.30 19.30
N SER A 8 19.77 -14.45 19.71
CA SER A 8 20.57 -15.51 20.33
C SER A 8 21.52 -16.17 19.33
N THR A 9 21.11 -16.28 18.07
CA THR A 9 21.92 -16.81 16.96
C THR A 9 23.10 -15.89 16.65
N VAL A 10 22.89 -14.58 16.54
CA VAL A 10 23.97 -13.59 16.35
C VAL A 10 24.97 -13.63 17.51
N ARG A 11 24.50 -13.78 18.76
CA ARG A 11 25.41 -13.95 19.92
C ARG A 11 26.23 -15.24 19.81
N ALA A 12 25.64 -16.34 19.37
CA ALA A 12 26.35 -17.60 19.16
C ALA A 12 27.42 -17.47 18.06
N MET A 13 27.07 -16.84 16.93
CA MET A 13 28.02 -16.53 15.85
C MET A 13 29.18 -15.67 16.36
N ARG A 14 28.90 -14.61 17.14
CA ARG A 14 29.94 -13.74 17.71
C ARG A 14 30.89 -14.52 18.62
N ARG A 15 30.36 -15.43 19.45
CA ARG A 15 31.18 -16.29 20.31
C ARG A 15 32.04 -17.25 19.50
N ALA A 16 31.48 -17.87 18.46
CA ALA A 16 32.23 -18.76 17.57
C ALA A 16 33.34 -18.01 16.85
N GLY A 17 33.06 -16.81 16.32
CA GLY A 17 34.09 -15.97 15.70
C GLY A 17 35.18 -15.54 16.68
N ALA A 18 34.83 -15.26 17.94
CA ALA A 18 35.81 -14.93 18.99
C ALA A 18 36.68 -16.13 19.41
N ALA A 19 36.17 -17.36 19.27
CA ALA A 19 36.95 -18.58 19.54
C ALA A 19 38.00 -18.86 18.45
N GLY A 20 37.82 -18.31 17.24
CA GLY A 20 38.78 -18.43 16.13
C GLY A 20 38.79 -19.78 15.40
N GLU A 21 38.01 -20.75 15.89
CA GLU A 21 37.91 -22.08 15.29
C GLU A 21 36.95 -22.12 14.08
N PRO A 22 37.21 -23.01 13.10
CA PRO A 22 36.26 -23.25 12.01
C PRO A 22 34.89 -23.69 12.55
N VAL A 23 33.82 -23.07 12.05
CA VAL A 23 32.46 -23.45 12.43
C VAL A 23 32.03 -24.68 11.61
N PRO A 24 31.50 -25.74 12.24
CA PRO A 24 30.97 -26.89 11.51
C PRO A 24 29.82 -26.49 10.57
N ALA A 25 29.77 -27.11 9.38
CA ALA A 25 28.78 -26.77 8.35
C ALA A 25 27.33 -26.90 8.85
N GLU A 26 27.03 -27.90 9.68
CA GLU A 26 25.70 -28.11 10.28
C GLU A 26 25.28 -26.96 11.19
N VAL A 27 26.23 -26.40 11.95
CA VAL A 27 26.00 -25.27 12.84
C VAL A 27 25.74 -23.99 12.03
N ALA A 28 26.54 -23.76 10.99
CA ALA A 28 26.34 -22.64 10.08
C ALA A 28 24.98 -22.73 9.35
N ALA A 29 24.60 -23.93 8.89
CA ALA A 29 23.30 -24.17 8.26
C ALA A 29 22.14 -23.92 9.23
N ALA A 30 22.27 -24.33 10.49
CA ALA A 30 21.27 -24.06 11.53
C ALA A 30 21.09 -22.55 11.78
N TRP A 31 22.18 -21.78 11.82
CA TRP A 31 22.09 -20.32 11.93
C TRP A 31 21.40 -19.69 10.73
N ALA A 32 21.78 -20.10 9.51
CA ALA A 32 21.17 -19.62 8.28
C ALA A 32 19.66 -19.89 8.27
N LYS A 33 19.25 -21.09 8.70
CA LYS A 33 17.83 -21.45 8.82
C LYS A 33 17.07 -20.50 9.77
N VAL A 34 17.63 -20.15 10.92
CA VAL A 34 17.00 -19.18 11.84
C VAL A 34 16.79 -17.82 11.18
N PHE A 35 17.77 -17.31 10.45
CA PHE A 35 17.60 -16.05 9.71
C PHE A 35 16.53 -16.17 8.63
N MET A 36 16.55 -17.24 7.84
CA MET A 36 15.58 -17.44 6.77
C MET A 36 14.15 -17.58 7.29
N GLU A 37 13.95 -18.22 8.44
CA GLU A 37 12.62 -18.42 9.02
C GLU A 37 12.11 -17.20 9.79
N GLN A 38 12.96 -16.54 10.59
CA GLN A 38 12.51 -15.50 11.52
C GLN A 38 12.77 -14.07 11.05
N LEU A 39 13.77 -13.87 10.20
CA LEU A 39 14.16 -12.53 9.75
C LEU A 39 13.67 -12.27 8.32
N TYR A 40 13.85 -13.24 7.42
CA TYR A 40 13.45 -13.16 6.01
C TYR A 40 12.14 -13.90 5.69
N GLY A 41 11.63 -14.70 6.63
CA GLY A 41 10.37 -15.42 6.51
C GLY A 41 9.18 -14.58 6.96
N SER A 42 7.97 -15.12 6.78
CA SER A 42 6.74 -14.50 7.29
C SER A 42 6.78 -14.43 8.80
N GLN A 43 6.89 -13.21 9.35
CA GLN A 43 6.87 -13.00 10.79
C GLN A 43 5.43 -12.91 11.29
N LYS A 44 5.18 -13.47 12.48
CA LYS A 44 3.93 -13.24 13.21
C LYS A 44 4.15 -12.19 14.28
N PRO A 45 3.20 -11.28 14.51
CA PRO A 45 3.26 -10.35 15.63
C PRO A 45 3.37 -11.14 16.94
N VAL A 46 4.29 -10.71 17.81
CA VAL A 46 4.42 -11.25 19.17
C VAL A 46 3.31 -10.70 20.05
N ARG A 47 2.93 -9.44 19.80
CA ARG A 47 1.88 -8.75 20.53
C ARG A 47 1.20 -7.73 19.64
N TYR A 48 -0.08 -7.52 19.87
CA TYR A 48 -0.81 -6.38 19.32
C TYR A 48 -1.01 -5.36 20.41
N GLU A 49 -0.94 -4.09 20.04
CA GLU A 49 -1.29 -3.00 20.94
C GLU A 49 -2.32 -2.09 20.29
N CYS A 50 -3.22 -1.55 21.09
CA CYS A 50 -4.29 -0.68 20.66
C CYS A 50 -4.22 0.68 21.34
N ARG A 51 -4.86 1.66 20.70
CA ARG A 51 -5.11 2.98 21.26
C ARG A 51 -6.33 3.59 20.59
N ARG A 52 -7.10 4.41 21.32
CA ARG A 52 -8.19 5.19 20.71
C ARG A 52 -7.68 6.13 19.63
N ARG A 53 -8.41 6.21 18.52
CA ARG A 53 -8.08 7.12 17.42
C ARG A 53 -8.08 8.58 17.91
N GLY A 54 -6.98 9.29 17.67
CA GLY A 54 -6.80 10.68 18.10
C GLY A 54 -6.41 10.84 19.58
N SER A 55 -6.32 9.77 20.36
CA SER A 55 -5.85 9.82 21.75
C SER A 55 -4.33 9.98 21.82
N ARG A 56 -3.86 10.70 22.85
CA ARG A 56 -2.45 10.83 23.23
C ARG A 56 -2.05 9.87 24.35
N GLU A 57 -2.98 9.05 24.81
CA GLU A 57 -2.71 8.03 25.83
C GLU A 57 -1.63 7.04 25.34
N PRO A 58 -0.97 6.34 26.28
CA PRO A 58 -0.09 5.24 25.94
C PRO A 58 -0.78 4.16 25.11
N TRP A 59 0.02 3.32 24.47
CA TRP A 59 -0.48 2.11 23.83
C TRP A 59 -0.73 1.04 24.89
N GLU A 60 -1.85 0.34 24.77
CA GLU A 60 -2.24 -0.76 25.65
C GLU A 60 -2.20 -2.07 24.88
N GLU A 61 -2.08 -3.20 25.58
CA GLU A 61 -2.13 -4.51 24.95
C GLU A 61 -3.54 -4.76 24.37
N ALA A 62 -3.60 -5.19 23.11
CA ALA A 62 -4.86 -5.39 22.40
C ALA A 62 -5.33 -6.83 22.52
N GLU A 63 -6.63 -7.00 22.81
CA GLU A 63 -7.28 -8.30 22.77
C GLU A 63 -7.58 -8.74 21.33
N LEU A 64 -7.78 -10.03 21.11
CA LEU A 64 -8.11 -10.56 19.78
C LEU A 64 -9.38 -9.91 19.19
N GLU A 65 -10.34 -9.53 20.02
CA GLU A 65 -11.56 -8.85 19.56
C GLU A 65 -11.30 -7.42 19.07
N ASP A 66 -10.32 -6.72 19.66
CA ASP A 66 -9.91 -5.37 19.25
C ASP A 66 -9.24 -5.41 17.89
N VAL A 67 -8.37 -6.40 17.72
CA VAL A 67 -7.67 -6.72 16.47
C VAL A 67 -8.66 -7.12 15.38
N ALA A 68 -9.72 -7.85 15.70
CA ALA A 68 -10.74 -8.27 14.73
C ALA A 68 -11.71 -7.15 14.33
N ASN A 69 -11.96 -6.15 15.20
CA ASN A 69 -12.97 -5.11 14.98
C ASN A 69 -12.48 -3.67 15.25
N PRO A 70 -11.31 -3.26 14.74
CA PRO A 70 -10.67 -2.01 15.16
C PRO A 70 -11.49 -0.77 14.79
N ARG A 71 -12.16 -0.78 13.64
CA ARG A 71 -13.02 0.33 13.20
C ARG A 71 -14.25 0.49 14.09
N ARG A 72 -14.96 -0.61 14.34
CA ARG A 72 -16.17 -0.60 15.18
C ARG A 72 -15.85 -0.10 16.58
N ARG A 73 -14.65 -0.39 17.09
CA ARG A 73 -14.17 0.04 18.41
C ARG A 73 -13.44 1.38 18.41
N ASN A 74 -13.31 2.05 17.25
CA ASN A 74 -12.55 3.29 17.07
C ASN A 74 -11.10 3.22 17.60
N LEU A 75 -10.45 2.08 17.36
CA LEU A 75 -9.08 1.80 17.75
C LEU A 75 -8.12 1.92 16.56
N ILE A 76 -6.91 2.34 16.86
CA ILE A 76 -5.72 2.15 16.03
C ILE A 76 -4.99 0.95 16.61
N ILE A 77 -4.63 -0.01 15.77
CA ILE A 77 -3.86 -1.18 16.18
C ILE A 77 -2.45 -1.06 15.63
N ARG A 78 -1.46 -1.52 16.38
CA ARG A 78 -0.11 -1.78 15.90
C ARG A 78 0.31 -3.20 16.22
N ALA A 79 0.95 -3.87 15.27
CA ALA A 79 1.63 -5.13 15.49
C ALA A 79 3.06 -4.88 15.99
N LEU A 80 3.46 -5.60 17.04
CA LEU A 80 4.85 -5.63 17.52
C LEU A 80 5.48 -6.96 17.14
N TYR A 81 6.54 -6.89 16.35
CA TYR A 81 7.30 -8.03 15.88
C TYR A 81 8.53 -8.29 16.76
N LEU A 82 8.97 -9.54 16.84
CA LEU A 82 10.16 -9.90 17.60
C LEU A 82 11.43 -9.30 16.96
N HIS A 83 11.46 -9.27 15.63
CA HIS A 83 12.56 -8.74 14.84
C HIS A 83 12.03 -7.62 13.94
N PRO A 84 12.80 -6.55 13.71
CA PRO A 84 12.41 -5.55 12.71
C PRO A 84 12.32 -6.23 11.33
N PRO A 85 11.32 -5.89 10.51
CA PRO A 85 11.24 -6.39 9.14
C PRO A 85 12.48 -5.95 8.34
N VAL A 86 13.03 -6.85 7.53
CA VAL A 86 14.19 -6.53 6.70
C VAL A 86 13.73 -5.78 5.46
N GLY A 87 13.73 -4.46 5.59
CA GLY A 87 13.36 -3.52 4.52
C GLY A 87 11.98 -2.90 4.71
N ARG A 88 11.77 -1.73 4.10
CA ARG A 88 10.42 -1.22 3.86
C ARG A 88 9.78 -2.12 2.82
N GLN A 89 8.98 -3.09 3.25
CA GLN A 89 8.02 -3.70 2.33
C GLN A 89 6.93 -2.67 2.09
N GLU A 90 6.94 -2.11 0.88
CA GLU A 90 5.80 -1.35 0.38
C GLU A 90 4.68 -2.37 0.16
N HIS A 91 3.72 -2.44 1.07
CA HIS A 91 2.61 -3.37 0.92
C HIS A 91 1.79 -3.03 -0.31
N ARG A 92 1.46 -4.06 -1.09
CA ARG A 92 0.59 -3.95 -2.25
C ARG A 92 -0.83 -4.33 -1.88
N TRP A 93 -1.70 -3.33 -1.77
CA TRP A 93 -3.09 -3.53 -1.41
C TRP A 93 -3.97 -3.81 -2.65
N PRO A 94 -5.02 -4.64 -2.52
CA PRO A 94 -6.02 -4.81 -3.57
C PRO A 94 -6.69 -3.47 -3.90
N PRO A 95 -7.00 -3.17 -5.18
CA PRO A 95 -7.71 -1.95 -5.54
C PRO A 95 -9.05 -1.83 -4.80
N GLY A 96 -9.31 -0.68 -4.20
CA GLY A 96 -10.55 -0.44 -3.44
C GLY A 96 -10.60 -1.11 -2.07
N SER A 97 -9.49 -1.67 -1.57
CA SER A 97 -9.40 -2.06 -0.16
C SER A 97 -9.42 -0.79 0.68
N ASN A 98 -10.57 -0.50 1.29
CA ASN A 98 -10.75 0.70 2.10
C ASN A 98 -10.11 0.53 3.49
N GLY A 99 -8.91 -0.07 3.63
CA GLY A 99 -8.26 -0.37 4.91
C GLY A 99 -8.54 -1.76 5.49
N ASP A 100 -9.30 -2.61 4.79
CA ASP A 100 -9.63 -3.99 5.22
C ASP A 100 -8.99 -5.05 4.30
N GLY A 101 -8.17 -4.61 3.34
CA GLY A 101 -7.47 -5.51 2.43
C GLY A 101 -6.36 -6.28 3.13
N ARG A 102 -5.97 -7.39 2.50
CA ARG A 102 -4.71 -8.08 2.83
C ARG A 102 -3.69 -7.76 1.75
N CYS A 103 -2.45 -7.58 2.16
CA CYS A 103 -1.35 -7.32 1.25
C CYS A 103 -1.21 -8.51 0.29
N LEU A 104 -1.13 -8.24 -1.00
CA LEU A 104 -1.00 -9.27 -2.03
C LEU A 104 0.32 -10.04 -1.93
N ASP A 105 1.32 -9.47 -1.27
CA ASP A 105 2.67 -10.04 -1.20
C ASP A 105 2.93 -10.77 0.13
N CYS A 106 2.48 -10.21 1.27
CA CYS A 106 2.75 -10.76 2.60
C CYS A 106 1.51 -11.19 3.39
N ASP A 107 0.31 -11.03 2.85
CA ASP A 107 -1.00 -11.30 3.47
C ASP A 107 -1.28 -10.53 4.79
N GLU A 108 -0.44 -9.56 5.15
CA GLU A 108 -0.66 -8.69 6.31
C GLU A 108 -1.89 -7.80 6.06
N ALA A 109 -2.68 -7.53 7.11
CA ALA A 109 -3.88 -6.72 6.96
C ALA A 109 -3.57 -5.22 6.92
N GLU A 110 -4.30 -4.46 6.10
CA GLU A 110 -4.04 -3.04 5.83
C GLU A 110 -4.11 -2.15 7.06
N TRP A 111 -4.99 -2.47 8.01
CA TRP A 111 -5.11 -1.75 9.29
C TRP A 111 -3.98 -2.07 10.30
N LEU A 112 -3.15 -3.09 10.04
CA LEU A 112 -1.93 -3.38 10.82
C LEU A 112 -0.70 -2.67 10.26
N ALA A 113 -0.76 -2.25 9.00
CA ALA A 113 0.33 -1.56 8.34
C ALA A 113 0.55 -0.19 9.02
N GLY A 114 1.77 0.03 9.52
CA GLY A 114 2.13 1.29 10.20
C GLY A 114 1.98 2.52 9.29
N PRO A 115 1.99 3.75 9.84
CA PRO A 115 1.79 4.99 9.08
C PRO A 115 2.84 5.24 7.98
N ASP A 116 3.98 4.56 8.05
CA ASP A 116 5.05 4.58 7.05
C ASP A 116 4.83 3.58 5.91
N CYS A 117 3.89 2.66 6.06
CA CYS A 117 3.45 1.74 5.02
C CYS A 117 2.33 2.41 4.23
N ARG A 118 2.72 3.33 3.35
CA ARG A 118 1.78 3.96 2.43
C ARG A 118 1.55 3.04 1.23
N PRO A 119 0.31 2.86 0.76
CA PRO A 119 0.06 2.25 -0.53
C PRO A 119 0.95 2.91 -1.58
N HIS A 120 1.44 2.15 -2.56
CA HIS A 120 1.84 2.79 -3.81
C HIS A 120 0.67 3.69 -4.24
N ALA A 121 0.92 4.98 -4.41
CA ALA A 121 0.02 5.81 -5.20
C ALA A 121 -0.22 5.01 -6.49
N PRO A 122 -1.48 4.78 -6.89
CA PRO A 122 -1.76 3.99 -8.08
C PRO A 122 -0.82 4.50 -9.17
N LEU A 123 -0.04 3.61 -9.77
CA LEU A 123 0.84 3.92 -10.89
C LEU A 123 -0.01 4.72 -11.86
N ARG A 124 0.15 6.04 -11.85
CA ARG A 124 -0.55 6.89 -12.80
C ARG A 124 -0.06 6.38 -14.14
N ASP A 125 -0.97 5.83 -14.93
CA ASP A 125 -0.62 5.48 -16.30
C ASP A 125 -0.02 6.75 -16.91
N HIS A 126 1.26 6.75 -17.24
CA HIS A 126 1.89 7.94 -17.80
C HIS A 126 1.24 8.35 -19.13
N ARG A 127 0.47 7.45 -19.74
CA ARG A 127 -0.39 7.73 -20.90
C ARG A 127 -1.65 8.52 -20.54
N SER A 128 -2.06 8.55 -19.28
CA SER A 128 -3.15 9.39 -18.77
C SER A 128 -2.68 10.75 -18.25
N SER A 129 -1.37 10.96 -18.06
CA SER A 129 -0.82 12.31 -17.80
C SER A 129 -0.72 13.06 -19.12
N VAL A 130 -1.83 13.67 -19.52
CA VAL A 130 -1.87 14.59 -20.66
C VAL A 130 -0.99 15.81 -20.29
N PRO A 131 -0.04 16.25 -21.15
CA PRO A 131 0.91 17.31 -20.81
C PRO A 131 0.26 18.70 -20.60
N PHE A 132 -1.05 18.79 -20.82
CA PHE A 132 -1.86 19.98 -20.62
C PHE A 132 -3.20 19.59 -19.99
N ARG A 133 -3.89 20.55 -19.38
CA ARG A 133 -5.22 20.32 -18.82
C ARG A 133 -6.22 20.10 -19.96
N ILE A 134 -6.80 18.90 -20.05
CA ILE A 134 -7.76 18.56 -21.11
C ILE A 134 -9.00 19.46 -21.12
N THR A 135 -9.31 20.11 -20.01
CA THR A 135 -10.41 21.08 -19.90
C THR A 135 -10.21 22.32 -20.78
N TRP A 136 -8.97 22.62 -21.17
CA TRP A 136 -8.67 23.66 -22.16
C TRP A 136 -9.29 23.38 -23.53
N LEU A 137 -9.67 22.14 -23.83
CA LEU A 137 -10.33 21.77 -25.08
C LEU A 137 -11.84 22.05 -25.09
N ILE A 138 -12.46 22.32 -23.93
CA ILE A 138 -13.91 22.58 -23.85
C ILE A 138 -14.30 23.83 -24.63
N GLU A 139 -13.64 24.97 -24.38
CA GLU A 139 -13.97 26.23 -25.05
C GLU A 139 -13.77 26.15 -26.59
N PRO A 140 -12.66 25.58 -27.12
CA PRO A 140 -12.54 25.30 -28.54
C PRO A 140 -13.67 24.42 -29.11
N LEU A 141 -14.09 23.37 -28.40
CA LEU A 141 -15.17 22.48 -28.85
C LEU A 141 -16.54 23.20 -28.86
N GLU A 142 -16.81 24.05 -27.88
CA GLU A 142 -18.03 24.89 -27.84
C GLU A 142 -18.04 25.90 -28.99
N LYS A 143 -16.89 26.54 -29.29
CA LYS A 143 -16.73 27.40 -30.48
C LYS A 143 -16.94 26.63 -31.77
N LEU A 144 -16.40 25.42 -31.87
CA LEU A 144 -16.59 24.56 -33.04
C LEU A 144 -18.08 24.22 -33.21
N GLN A 145 -18.76 23.86 -32.12
CA GLN A 145 -20.20 23.62 -32.09
C GLN A 145 -21.01 24.85 -32.55
N TYR A 146 -20.61 26.06 -32.16
CA TYR A 146 -21.21 27.30 -32.65
C TYR A 146 -21.02 27.48 -34.17
N LEU A 147 -19.81 27.21 -34.69
CA LEU A 147 -19.48 27.34 -36.10
C LEU A 147 -20.17 26.29 -37.00
N THR A 148 -20.57 25.13 -36.44
CA THR A 148 -21.33 24.12 -37.20
C THR A 148 -22.66 24.63 -37.78
N LYS A 149 -23.17 25.76 -37.27
CA LYS A 149 -24.37 26.43 -37.79
C LYS A 149 -24.24 26.83 -39.27
N PHE A 150 -23.02 27.06 -39.75
CA PHE A 150 -22.74 27.43 -41.13
C PHE A 150 -22.52 26.22 -42.06
N LEU A 151 -22.55 25.00 -41.52
CA LEU A 151 -22.42 23.76 -42.29
C LEU A 151 -23.77 23.24 -42.79
N GLY A 152 -23.71 22.34 -43.78
CA GLY A 152 -24.85 21.57 -44.25
C GLY A 152 -25.49 20.72 -43.14
N PRO A 153 -26.77 20.33 -43.27
CA PRO A 153 -27.51 19.67 -42.19
C PRO A 153 -26.85 18.38 -41.66
N THR A 154 -26.33 17.55 -42.56
CA THR A 154 -25.67 16.27 -42.22
C THR A 154 -24.39 16.48 -41.43
N ASP A 155 -23.52 17.37 -41.91
CA ASP A 155 -22.25 17.67 -41.25
C ASP A 155 -22.48 18.37 -39.91
N ARG A 156 -23.45 19.28 -39.84
CA ARG A 156 -23.84 19.94 -38.59
C ARG A 156 -24.24 18.93 -37.52
N ALA A 157 -25.08 17.95 -37.86
CA ALA A 157 -25.51 16.93 -36.91
C ALA A 157 -24.35 16.06 -36.44
N LYS A 158 -23.49 15.62 -37.37
CA LYS A 158 -22.28 14.83 -37.06
C LYS A 158 -21.36 15.58 -36.09
N TRP A 159 -20.94 16.79 -36.45
CA TRP A 159 -20.01 17.58 -35.64
C TRP A 159 -20.60 17.94 -34.28
N ARG A 160 -21.90 18.28 -34.22
CA ARG A 160 -22.57 18.57 -32.95
C ARG A 160 -22.57 17.38 -32.00
N ASN A 161 -22.81 16.16 -32.52
CA ASN A 161 -22.80 14.95 -31.71
C ASN A 161 -21.38 14.61 -31.23
N GLU A 162 -20.39 14.68 -32.12
CA GLU A 162 -18.98 14.40 -31.78
C GLU A 162 -18.42 15.40 -30.76
N THR A 163 -18.68 16.71 -30.91
CA THR A 163 -18.22 17.71 -29.93
C THR A 163 -18.91 17.54 -28.59
N THR A 164 -20.20 17.20 -28.57
CA THR A 164 -20.95 16.98 -27.31
C THR A 164 -20.39 15.77 -26.57
N TYR A 165 -20.19 14.67 -27.27
CA TYR A 165 -19.57 13.46 -26.71
C TYR A 165 -18.18 13.76 -26.11
N LEU A 166 -17.33 14.51 -26.83
CA LEU A 166 -16.00 14.86 -26.33
C LEU A 166 -16.05 15.76 -25.09
N ILE A 167 -16.94 16.76 -25.06
CA ILE A 167 -17.12 17.64 -23.89
C ILE A 167 -17.55 16.82 -22.67
N ASP A 168 -18.50 15.90 -22.82
CA ASP A 168 -18.97 15.07 -21.72
C ASP A 168 -17.86 14.15 -21.19
N ARG A 169 -17.09 13.53 -22.08
CA ARG A 169 -15.95 12.68 -21.67
C ARG A 169 -14.84 13.48 -20.97
N ILE A 170 -14.58 14.71 -21.40
CA ILE A 170 -13.62 15.60 -20.72
C ILE A 170 -14.11 15.93 -19.31
N ARG A 171 -15.40 16.27 -19.15
CA ARG A 171 -16.00 16.57 -17.83
C ARG A 171 -16.00 15.36 -16.91
N ASP A 172 -16.30 14.17 -17.43
CA ASP A 172 -16.27 12.93 -16.66
C ASP A 172 -14.85 12.57 -16.23
N HIS A 173 -13.86 12.75 -17.10
CA HIS A 173 -12.46 12.55 -16.78
C HIS A 173 -11.97 13.51 -15.68
N GLU A 174 -12.41 14.77 -15.70
CA GLU A 174 -12.07 15.73 -14.64
C GLU A 174 -12.71 15.35 -13.30
N LYS A 175 -13.99 14.93 -13.29
CA LYS A 175 -14.67 14.45 -12.08
C LYS A 175 -14.03 13.20 -11.49
N GLY A 176 -13.60 12.26 -12.33
CA GLY A 176 -12.88 11.05 -11.90
C GLY A 176 -11.40 11.29 -11.55
N SER A 177 -10.86 12.47 -11.84
CA SER A 177 -9.46 12.85 -11.55
C SER A 177 -9.31 13.80 -10.36
N GLN A 178 -10.40 14.14 -9.66
CA GLN A 178 -10.31 14.89 -8.40
C GLN A 178 -9.80 13.96 -7.26
N PRO A 179 -8.88 14.45 -6.41
CA PRO A 179 -8.25 13.68 -5.33
C PRO A 179 -9.23 13.26 -4.23
#